data_AF-A0C834-F1
#
_entry.id   AF-A0C834-F1
#
_cell.length_a   1.000
_cell.length_b   1.000
_cell.length_c   1.000
_cell.angle_alpha   90.00
_cell.angle_beta   90.00
_cell.angle_gamma   90.00
#
_symmetry.space_group_name_H-M   'P 1'
#
loop_
_entity.id
_entity.type
_entity.pdbx_description
1 polymer ?
#
loop_
_entity_poly.entity_id
_entity_poly.type
_entity_poly.pdbx_seq_one_letter_code
_entity_poly.pdbx_strand_id
1 'polypeptide(L)'
;MGNKALCCSTQSELQSQMCKLDGRPQAQIIQQTDVNGCRVVLSLGKLFNEQVDIIVLATTQKLKLNNQASEHIKKFGSNQILNELHQILLSEGGKVQLGSVVHTHAGEMPYDYIFFAVLPNATDSSIIVLNESLEQEMISSLEENFRVNSFAAYAEKKKLDSTESREIQIVYEAVVNCLEKATELGAKSIAFSVMDQQIIQIARSKLASVMLFAIKSFLRDHCGKTSLVEIRISSCEAPSFKIYRTYMNQILNDQGETTIEKLFQQEEQIYQQEFKIDSQTDIKKDDIRKFCNGCKDGGSQQKQFKSSF
;
A
#
# COMPACT_ATOMS: atom_id res chain seq x y z
N MET A 1 22.46 -56.02 3.21
CA MET A 1 21.09 -55.73 2.71
C MET A 1 20.45 -54.71 3.64
N GLY A 2 19.86 -53.64 3.10
CA GLY A 2 18.99 -52.72 3.84
C GLY A 2 19.51 -51.28 4.04
N ASN A 3 19.73 -50.52 2.96
CA ASN A 3 19.83 -49.06 3.04
C ASN A 3 18.43 -48.47 3.34
N LYS A 4 18.29 -47.69 4.42
CA LYS A 4 17.10 -46.88 4.70
C LYS A 4 17.25 -45.53 4.00
N ALA A 5 16.37 -45.26 3.05
CA ALA A 5 16.27 -43.98 2.37
C ALA A 5 15.67 -42.92 3.32
N LEU A 6 16.33 -41.78 3.45
CA LEU A 6 15.73 -40.55 3.95
C LEU A 6 14.66 -40.11 2.94
N CYS A 7 13.41 -40.02 3.39
CA CYS A 7 12.32 -39.47 2.61
C CYS A 7 12.41 -37.94 2.64
N CYS A 8 12.59 -37.36 1.47
CA CYS A 8 12.56 -35.93 1.21
C CYS A 8 11.09 -35.50 1.16
N SER A 9 10.59 -34.83 2.20
CA SER A 9 9.24 -34.24 2.18
C SER A 9 9.25 -32.96 1.34
N THR A 10 8.56 -33.06 0.21
CA THR A 10 8.35 -32.03 -0.81
C THR A 10 7.50 -30.86 -0.30
N GLN A 11 7.68 -29.68 -0.91
CA GLN A 11 7.04 -28.37 -0.66
C GLN A 11 5.48 -28.30 -0.66
N SER A 12 4.74 -29.41 -0.61
CA SER A 12 3.28 -29.44 -0.70
C SER A 12 2.52 -29.42 0.64
N GLU A 13 3.21 -29.38 1.78
CA GLU A 13 2.57 -29.43 3.12
C GLU A 13 2.34 -28.06 3.78
N LEU A 14 2.66 -26.96 3.09
CA LEU A 14 2.44 -25.58 3.58
C LEU A 14 1.01 -25.05 3.32
N GLN A 15 0.06 -25.91 2.94
CA GLN A 15 -1.25 -25.50 2.39
C GLN A 15 -2.48 -25.74 3.27
N SER A 16 -2.38 -26.19 4.52
CA SER A 16 -3.60 -26.49 5.29
C SER A 16 -3.52 -26.13 6.76
N GLN A 17 -3.52 -24.83 7.05
CA GLN A 17 -4.04 -24.28 8.31
C GLN A 17 -4.46 -22.81 8.12
N MET A 18 -5.42 -22.58 7.21
CA MET A 18 -6.10 -21.29 7.12
C MET A 18 -7.13 -21.19 8.25
N CYS A 19 -6.78 -20.50 9.34
CA CYS A 19 -7.74 -20.16 10.39
C CYS A 19 -8.78 -19.17 9.83
N LYS A 20 -10.02 -19.60 9.66
CA LYS A 20 -11.13 -18.72 9.28
C LYS A 20 -11.64 -18.00 10.52
N LEU A 21 -11.07 -16.85 10.85
CA LEU A 21 -11.80 -15.83 11.59
C LEU A 21 -12.85 -15.28 10.60
N ASP A 22 -14.14 -15.48 10.89
CA ASP A 22 -15.31 -14.99 10.13
C ASP A 22 -15.59 -15.60 8.74
N GLY A 23 -14.91 -16.68 8.35
CA GLY A 23 -15.15 -17.31 7.05
C GLY A 23 -14.60 -16.55 5.84
N ARG A 24 -13.96 -15.39 6.05
CA ARG A 24 -13.28 -14.63 4.99
C ARG A 24 -11.94 -15.30 4.64
N PRO A 25 -11.57 -15.36 3.34
CA PRO A 25 -10.26 -15.86 2.95
C PRO A 25 -9.18 -14.86 3.41
N GLN A 26 -8.29 -15.30 4.29
CA GLN A 26 -7.16 -14.49 4.75
C GLN A 26 -6.20 -14.20 3.58
N ALA A 27 -5.56 -13.03 3.61
CA ALA A 27 -4.49 -12.72 2.68
C ALA A 27 -3.30 -13.67 2.92
N GLN A 28 -2.74 -14.20 1.84
CA GLN A 28 -1.62 -15.13 1.90
C GLN A 28 -0.31 -14.35 1.99
N ILE A 29 0.52 -14.62 2.99
CA ILE A 29 1.87 -14.06 3.07
C ILE A 29 2.72 -14.64 1.95
N ILE A 30 3.28 -13.76 1.11
CA ILE A 30 4.16 -14.12 -0.01
C ILE A 30 5.63 -13.97 0.39
N GLN A 31 5.94 -12.88 1.09
CA GLN A 31 7.28 -12.58 1.56
C GLN A 31 7.21 -11.77 2.85
N GLN A 32 8.21 -11.90 3.71
CA GLN A 32 8.40 -11.07 4.88
C GLN A 32 9.88 -10.82 5.13
N THR A 33 10.21 -9.73 5.80
CA THR A 33 11.57 -9.44 6.29
C THR A 33 11.48 -8.62 7.57
N ASP A 34 12.46 -8.77 8.47
CA ASP A 34 12.52 -8.02 9.71
C ASP A 34 13.47 -6.83 9.55
N VAL A 35 12.97 -5.63 9.84
CA VAL A 35 13.75 -4.37 9.78
C VAL A 35 13.62 -3.69 11.13
N ASN A 36 14.74 -3.60 11.87
CA ASN A 36 14.79 -2.97 13.19
C ASN A 36 13.72 -3.46 14.19
N GLY A 37 13.41 -4.75 14.15
CA GLY A 37 12.41 -5.37 15.04
C GLY A 37 10.95 -5.21 14.59
N CYS A 38 10.71 -4.56 13.44
CA CYS A 38 9.40 -4.51 12.79
C CYS A 38 9.38 -5.46 11.59
N ARG A 39 8.36 -6.31 11.54
CA ARG A 39 8.15 -7.24 10.42
C ARG A 39 7.47 -6.53 9.26
N VAL A 40 8.15 -6.42 8.13
CA VAL A 40 7.53 -5.94 6.89
C VAL A 40 7.05 -7.15 6.08
N VAL A 41 5.80 -7.14 5.65
CA VAL A 41 5.13 -8.29 5.01
C VAL A 41 4.55 -7.87 3.66
N LEU A 42 4.75 -8.71 2.64
CA LEU A 42 4.07 -8.63 1.36
C LEU A 42 3.01 -9.74 1.29
N SER A 43 1.73 -9.39 1.15
CA SER A 43 0.61 -10.33 1.23
C SER A 43 -0.31 -10.28 0.00
N LEU A 44 -0.64 -11.45 -0.54
CA LEU A 44 -1.55 -11.68 -1.66
C LEU A 44 -2.98 -11.87 -1.15
N GLY A 45 -3.81 -10.87 -1.38
CA GLY A 45 -5.20 -10.88 -0.95
C GLY A 45 -5.86 -9.51 -1.05
N LYS A 46 -7.13 -9.45 -0.66
CA LYS A 46 -7.84 -8.18 -0.51
C LYS A 46 -7.34 -7.50 0.76
N LEU A 47 -7.02 -6.21 0.66
CA LEU A 47 -6.61 -5.40 1.82
C LEU A 47 -7.60 -5.52 3.00
N PHE A 48 -8.90 -5.52 2.71
CA PHE A 48 -9.96 -5.64 3.73
C PHE A 48 -10.04 -7.02 4.42
N ASN A 49 -9.23 -7.99 4.01
CA ASN A 49 -9.11 -9.29 4.66
C ASN A 49 -7.84 -9.41 5.52
N GLU A 50 -7.05 -8.33 5.62
CA GLU A 50 -5.91 -8.28 6.52
C GLU A 50 -6.38 -8.21 7.97
N GLN A 51 -5.61 -8.84 8.86
CA GLN A 51 -5.78 -8.73 10.31
C GLN A 51 -4.69 -7.82 10.83
N VAL A 52 -5.01 -6.54 10.86
CA VAL A 52 -4.15 -5.45 11.32
C VAL A 52 -5.01 -4.45 12.08
N ASP A 53 -4.38 -3.58 12.86
CA ASP A 53 -5.09 -2.53 13.61
C ASP A 53 -5.55 -1.40 12.67
N ILE A 54 -4.79 -1.16 11.60
CA ILE A 54 -5.03 -0.05 10.67
C ILE A 54 -4.92 -0.52 9.22
N ILE A 55 -5.88 -0.13 8.39
CA ILE A 55 -5.75 -0.22 6.92
C ILE A 55 -5.55 1.17 6.31
N VAL A 56 -4.71 1.26 5.27
CA VAL A 56 -4.41 2.49 4.55
C VAL A 56 -4.96 2.41 3.14
N LEU A 57 -5.83 3.36 2.81
CA LEU A 57 -6.42 3.56 1.49
C LEU A 57 -5.84 4.83 0.88
N ALA A 58 -5.52 4.78 -0.40
CA ALA A 58 -5.26 6.00 -1.17
C ALA A 58 -6.57 6.79 -1.35
N THR A 59 -6.49 8.12 -1.34
CA THR A 59 -7.59 9.01 -1.71
C THR A 59 -7.08 10.28 -2.39
N THR A 60 -7.98 11.10 -2.93
CA THR A 60 -7.66 12.41 -3.49
C THR A 60 -7.84 13.53 -2.45
N GLN A 61 -7.44 14.76 -2.78
CA GLN A 61 -7.66 15.93 -1.91
C GLN A 61 -9.13 16.16 -1.54
N LYS A 62 -10.08 15.64 -2.32
CA LYS A 62 -11.52 15.72 -2.03
C LYS A 62 -12.04 14.50 -1.28
N LEU A 63 -11.14 13.69 -0.72
CA LEU A 63 -11.42 12.42 -0.04
C LEU A 63 -12.28 11.47 -0.90
N LYS A 64 -12.08 11.51 -2.22
CA LYS A 64 -12.74 10.59 -3.14
C LYS A 64 -12.02 9.25 -3.12
N LEU A 65 -12.80 8.19 -2.89
CA LEU A 65 -12.31 6.82 -2.88
C LEU A 65 -12.58 6.15 -4.23
N ASN A 66 -11.81 5.11 -4.54
CA ASN A 66 -12.15 4.24 -5.65
C ASN A 66 -13.45 3.47 -5.38
N ASN A 67 -14.06 2.93 -6.43
CA ASN A 67 -15.36 2.26 -6.32
C ASN A 67 -15.33 1.10 -5.32
N GLN A 68 -14.25 0.30 -5.32
CA GLN A 68 -14.13 -0.86 -4.43
C GLN A 68 -14.08 -0.46 -2.95
N ALA A 69 -13.28 0.54 -2.59
CA ALA A 69 -13.19 1.04 -1.22
C ALA A 69 -14.49 1.73 -0.78
N SER A 70 -15.09 2.53 -1.66
CA SER A 70 -16.37 3.20 -1.37
C SER A 70 -17.49 2.18 -1.12
N GLU A 71 -17.59 1.14 -1.96
CA GLU A 71 -18.57 0.06 -1.76
C GLU A 71 -18.31 -0.72 -0.47
N HIS A 72 -17.04 -0.99 -0.14
CA HIS A 72 -16.69 -1.70 1.08
C HIS A 72 -17.07 -0.90 2.34
N ILE A 73 -16.73 0.40 2.37
CA ILE A 73 -17.08 1.29 3.48
C ILE A 73 -18.60 1.45 3.60
N LYS A 74 -19.34 1.60 2.49
CA LYS A 74 -20.81 1.67 2.53
C LYS A 74 -21.43 0.39 3.09
N LYS A 75 -20.82 -0.77 2.79
CA LYS A 75 -21.33 -2.07 3.20
C LYS A 75 -21.02 -2.38 4.67
N PHE A 76 -19.86 -1.99 5.18
CA PHE A 76 -19.37 -2.45 6.50
C PHE A 76 -19.01 -1.33 7.48
N GLY A 77 -18.72 -0.12 7.00
CA GLY A 77 -18.25 0.99 7.83
C GLY A 77 -19.34 1.88 8.42
N SER A 78 -20.61 1.55 8.18
CA SER A 78 -21.77 2.39 8.48
C SER A 78 -21.69 3.79 7.80
N ASN A 79 -22.75 4.60 7.93
CA ASN A 79 -22.70 5.98 7.43
C ASN A 79 -21.77 6.89 8.25
N GLN A 80 -21.29 6.43 9.41
CA GLN A 80 -20.44 7.20 10.30
C GLN A 80 -19.13 7.61 9.61
N ILE A 81 -18.45 6.67 8.94
CA ILE A 81 -17.17 6.95 8.25
C ILE A 81 -17.34 8.01 7.17
N LEU A 82 -18.42 7.92 6.38
CA LEU A 82 -18.70 8.91 5.32
C LEU A 82 -19.02 10.28 5.90
N ASN A 83 -19.71 10.34 7.05
CA ASN A 83 -19.99 11.59 7.75
C ASN A 83 -18.72 12.20 8.33
N GLU A 84 -17.85 11.40 8.94
CA GLU A 84 -16.55 11.86 9.47
C GLU A 84 -15.68 12.44 8.35
N LEU A 85 -15.55 11.73 7.21
CA LEU A 85 -14.82 12.24 6.05
C LEU A 85 -15.41 13.53 5.50
N HIS A 86 -16.74 13.64 5.45
CA HIS A 86 -17.40 14.87 5.01
C HIS A 86 -17.13 16.04 5.96
N GLN A 87 -17.18 15.82 7.28
CA GLN A 87 -16.86 16.86 8.27
C GLN A 87 -15.40 17.31 8.18
N ILE A 88 -14.47 16.37 8.02
CA ILE A 88 -13.05 16.68 7.83
C ILE A 88 -12.86 17.51 6.55
N LEU A 89 -13.52 17.12 5.45
CA LEU A 89 -13.43 17.88 4.22
C LEU A 89 -13.97 19.32 4.37
N LEU A 90 -15.05 19.51 5.14
CA LEU A 90 -15.58 20.84 5.43
C LEU A 90 -14.64 21.66 6.31
N SER A 91 -14.03 21.07 7.34
CA SER A 91 -13.08 21.77 8.21
C SER A 91 -11.80 22.17 7.50
N GLU A 92 -11.37 21.38 6.52
CA GLU A 92 -10.19 21.63 5.66
C GLU A 92 -10.50 22.57 4.47
N GLY A 93 -11.64 23.27 4.46
CA GLY A 93 -11.98 24.21 3.39
C GLY A 93 -12.27 23.54 2.03
N GLY A 94 -12.67 22.27 2.04
CA GLY A 94 -13.07 21.52 0.85
C GLY A 94 -11.93 20.79 0.14
N LYS A 95 -10.68 20.88 0.61
CA LYS A 95 -9.53 20.16 0.05
C LYS A 95 -8.51 19.85 1.15
N VAL A 96 -8.07 18.59 1.18
CA VAL A 96 -7.01 18.15 2.07
C VAL A 96 -5.64 18.26 1.38
N GLN A 97 -4.59 18.55 2.16
CA GLN A 97 -3.22 18.68 1.67
C GLN A 97 -2.70 17.36 1.08
N LEU A 98 -2.02 17.43 -0.06
CA LEU A 98 -1.32 16.28 -0.64
C LEU A 98 -0.19 15.81 0.29
N GLY A 99 0.04 14.51 0.37
CA GLY A 99 1.07 13.92 1.24
C GLY A 99 0.60 13.76 2.69
N SER A 100 -0.55 14.32 3.05
CA SER A 100 -1.12 14.16 4.39
C SER A 100 -1.88 12.84 4.56
N VAL A 101 -2.25 12.55 5.80
CA VAL A 101 -3.12 11.41 6.16
C VAL A 101 -4.35 11.92 6.93
N VAL A 102 -5.52 11.48 6.48
CA VAL A 102 -6.78 11.61 7.23
C VAL A 102 -7.10 10.25 7.83
N HIS A 103 -7.75 10.21 8.99
CA HIS A 103 -8.16 8.94 9.59
C HIS A 103 -9.56 9.03 10.19
N THR A 104 -10.23 7.88 10.24
CA THR A 104 -11.53 7.69 10.89
C THR A 104 -11.51 6.41 11.71
N HIS A 105 -12.46 6.26 12.64
CA HIS A 105 -12.72 4.94 13.22
C HIS A 105 -13.22 3.98 12.13
N ALA A 106 -13.00 2.67 12.28
CA ALA A 106 -13.40 1.68 11.31
C ALA A 106 -14.86 1.19 11.42
N GLY A 107 -15.61 1.71 12.38
CA GLY A 107 -16.99 1.27 12.66
C GLY A 107 -17.05 -0.19 13.11
N GLU A 108 -17.80 -1.03 12.38
CA GLU A 108 -18.00 -2.46 12.67
C GLU A 108 -16.97 -3.38 11.98
N MET A 109 -15.94 -2.81 11.35
CA MET A 109 -14.89 -3.56 10.67
C MET A 109 -13.86 -4.11 11.68
N PRO A 110 -13.08 -5.16 11.34
CA PRO A 110 -12.21 -5.87 12.29
C PRO A 110 -10.88 -5.16 12.61
N TYR A 111 -10.72 -3.90 12.19
CA TYR A 111 -9.57 -3.05 12.46
C TYR A 111 -10.05 -1.83 13.26
N ASP A 112 -9.16 -1.11 13.92
CA ASP A 112 -9.51 0.03 14.76
C ASP A 112 -9.73 1.30 13.93
N TYR A 113 -8.85 1.53 12.95
CA TYR A 113 -8.86 2.74 12.13
C TYR A 113 -8.73 2.47 10.63
N ILE A 114 -9.23 3.42 9.84
CA ILE A 114 -8.94 3.53 8.42
C ILE A 114 -8.17 4.82 8.19
N PHE A 115 -7.03 4.71 7.56
CA PHE A 115 -6.22 5.84 7.13
C PHE A 115 -6.44 6.09 5.64
N PHE A 116 -6.49 7.37 5.29
CA PHE A 116 -6.72 7.89 3.96
C PHE A 116 -5.50 8.72 3.56
N ALA A 117 -4.58 8.09 2.85
CA ALA A 117 -3.38 8.72 2.31
C ALA A 117 -3.76 9.62 1.13
N VAL A 118 -3.53 10.93 1.25
CA VAL A 118 -3.99 11.91 0.27
C VAL A 118 -2.97 12.08 -0.85
N LEU A 119 -3.31 11.56 -2.02
CA LEU A 119 -2.44 11.46 -3.19
C LEU A 119 -2.97 12.32 -4.36
N PRO A 120 -2.10 12.63 -5.34
CA PRO A 120 -2.50 13.35 -6.54
C PRO A 120 -3.50 12.51 -7.34
N ASN A 121 -4.49 13.17 -7.92
CA ASN A 121 -5.45 12.54 -8.80
C ASN A 121 -4.98 12.73 -10.25
N ALA A 122 -4.95 11.66 -11.03
CA ALA A 122 -4.60 11.70 -12.44
C ALA A 122 -5.46 12.63 -13.31
N THR A 123 -6.65 13.02 -12.84
CA THR A 123 -7.53 13.98 -13.52
C THR A 123 -7.41 15.42 -13.03
N ASP A 124 -6.72 15.67 -11.90
CA ASP A 124 -6.47 17.02 -11.37
C ASP A 124 -5.21 17.67 -11.98
N SER A 125 -4.62 17.07 -13.03
CA SER A 125 -3.48 17.58 -13.81
C SER A 125 -3.69 18.98 -14.44
N SER A 126 -4.89 19.55 -14.31
CA SER A 126 -5.18 20.94 -14.69
C SER A 126 -4.89 21.98 -13.59
N ILE A 127 -4.41 21.58 -12.40
CA ILE A 127 -4.11 22.50 -11.29
C ILE A 127 -2.62 22.89 -11.20
N ILE A 128 -1.70 22.23 -11.93
CA ILE A 128 -0.25 22.46 -11.77
C ILE A 128 0.27 23.72 -12.50
N VAL A 129 -0.53 24.39 -13.34
CA VAL A 129 -0.04 25.54 -14.14
C VAL A 129 -0.15 26.91 -13.43
N LEU A 130 -0.69 27.02 -12.21
CA LEU A 130 -0.96 28.34 -11.63
C LEU A 130 -0.13 28.80 -10.43
N ASN A 131 0.91 28.09 -9.97
CA ASN A 131 1.63 28.53 -8.76
C ASN A 131 3.15 28.27 -8.71
N GLU A 132 3.85 28.26 -9.86
CA GLU A 132 5.33 28.23 -9.82
C GLU A 132 5.94 29.47 -9.14
N SER A 133 5.26 30.62 -9.11
CA SER A 133 5.80 31.84 -8.46
C SER A 133 5.51 31.95 -6.96
N LEU A 134 4.52 31.24 -6.42
CA LEU A 134 4.17 31.29 -4.98
C LEU A 134 4.93 30.23 -4.16
N GLU A 135 5.35 29.13 -4.79
CA GLU A 135 6.08 28.06 -4.09
C GLU A 135 7.51 28.45 -3.75
N GLN A 136 8.17 29.32 -4.55
CA GLN A 136 9.53 29.76 -4.23
C GLN A 136 9.62 30.64 -2.96
N GLU A 137 8.60 31.43 -2.66
CA GLU A 137 8.55 32.23 -1.42
C GLU A 137 8.17 31.37 -0.20
N MET A 138 7.37 30.32 -0.40
CA MET A 138 6.95 29.44 0.70
C MET A 138 8.03 28.43 1.09
N ILE A 139 8.81 27.91 0.13
CA ILE A 139 9.92 26.98 0.38
C ILE A 139 11.02 27.65 1.20
N SER A 140 11.36 28.91 0.93
CA SER A 140 12.36 29.65 1.71
C SER A 140 11.97 29.90 3.17
N SER A 141 10.68 29.76 3.52
CA SER A 141 10.17 29.92 4.89
C SER A 141 10.08 28.60 5.67
N LEU A 142 9.99 27.47 4.97
CA LEU A 142 9.80 26.14 5.56
C LEU A 142 11.13 25.40 5.82
N GLU A 143 12.20 25.80 5.15
CA GLU A 143 13.54 25.21 5.31
C GLU A 143 14.19 25.44 6.69
N GLU A 144 13.67 26.36 7.51
CA GLU A 144 14.23 26.60 8.86
C GLU A 144 13.75 25.62 9.94
N ASN A 145 12.75 24.76 9.69
CA ASN A 145 12.17 23.91 10.76
C ASN A 145 12.00 22.41 10.46
N PHE A 146 12.25 21.91 9.25
CA PHE A 146 12.14 20.48 8.96
C PHE A 146 13.47 19.88 8.55
N ARG A 147 13.98 18.95 9.37
CA ARG A 147 15.11 18.08 9.00
C ARG A 147 14.69 17.19 7.82
N VAL A 148 15.16 17.51 6.61
CA VAL A 148 15.21 16.56 5.49
C VAL A 148 16.59 16.63 4.86
N ASN A 149 17.50 15.74 5.26
CA ASN A 149 18.84 15.61 4.67
C ASN A 149 18.95 14.48 3.63
N SER A 150 17.84 13.93 3.11
CA SER A 150 17.95 12.87 2.08
C SER A 150 17.14 13.07 0.80
N PHE A 151 16.04 13.85 0.79
CA PHE A 151 15.23 14.04 -0.42
C PHE A 151 15.32 15.45 -1.03
N ALA A 152 15.51 16.51 -0.25
CA ALA A 152 15.70 17.87 -0.80
C ALA A 152 16.93 17.94 -1.74
N ALA A 153 18.03 17.26 -1.37
CA ALA A 153 19.22 17.12 -2.19
C ALA A 153 19.00 16.33 -3.51
N TYR A 154 17.91 15.56 -3.63
CA TYR A 154 17.56 14.78 -4.81
C TYR A 154 16.90 15.64 -5.89
N ALA A 155 15.98 16.55 -5.51
CA ALA A 155 15.24 17.40 -6.44
C ALA A 155 16.15 18.36 -7.24
N GLU A 156 17.26 18.80 -6.65
CA GLU A 156 18.16 19.76 -7.31
C GLU A 156 19.04 19.17 -8.42
N LYS A 157 19.24 17.84 -8.46
CA LYS A 157 20.35 17.24 -9.23
C LYS A 157 19.96 16.60 -10.57
N LYS A 158 18.66 16.42 -10.85
CA LYS A 158 18.17 15.91 -12.14
C LYS A 158 17.01 16.77 -12.64
N LYS A 159 17.04 17.14 -13.92
CA LYS A 159 15.86 17.57 -14.69
C LYS A 159 14.90 16.38 -14.90
N LEU A 160 14.45 15.76 -13.80
CA LEU A 160 13.20 15.01 -13.84
C LEU A 160 12.11 16.06 -14.09
N ASP A 161 11.03 15.70 -14.81
CA ASP A 161 9.87 16.59 -14.88
C ASP A 161 9.50 16.96 -13.44
N SER A 162 9.44 18.26 -13.14
CA SER A 162 9.19 18.76 -11.77
C SER A 162 7.92 18.13 -11.19
N THR A 163 6.98 17.76 -12.06
CA THR A 163 5.76 17.04 -11.74
C THR A 163 6.04 15.66 -11.14
N GLU A 164 6.80 14.79 -11.82
CA GLU A 164 7.04 13.42 -11.35
C GLU A 164 7.80 13.41 -10.01
N SER A 165 8.80 14.28 -9.85
CA SER A 165 9.55 14.40 -8.59
C SER A 165 8.65 14.75 -7.42
N ARG A 166 7.72 15.69 -7.67
CA ARG A 166 6.76 16.14 -6.67
C ARG A 166 5.78 15.03 -6.30
N GLU A 167 5.27 14.27 -7.27
CA GLU A 167 4.35 13.17 -6.99
C GLU A 167 5.03 12.06 -6.18
N ILE A 168 6.29 11.73 -6.50
CA ILE A 168 7.10 10.77 -5.73
C ILE A 168 7.27 11.25 -4.28
N GLN A 169 7.57 12.53 -4.09
CA GLN A 169 7.69 13.12 -2.76
C GLN A 169 6.37 13.03 -1.98
N ILE A 170 5.24 13.33 -2.62
CA ILE A 170 3.91 13.23 -2.01
C ILE A 170 3.63 11.80 -1.55
N VAL A 171 3.98 10.78 -2.34
CA VAL A 171 3.83 9.37 -1.92
C VAL A 171 4.71 9.07 -0.71
N TYR A 172 5.97 9.50 -0.74
CA TYR A 172 6.90 9.31 0.37
C TYR A 172 6.32 9.89 1.66
N GLU A 173 5.90 11.16 1.63
CA GLU A 173 5.29 11.87 2.75
C GLU A 173 4.02 11.18 3.24
N ALA A 174 3.13 10.77 2.34
CA ALA A 174 1.90 10.09 2.70
C ALA A 174 2.17 8.78 3.46
N VAL A 175 3.16 8.00 3.03
CA VAL A 175 3.54 6.76 3.72
C VAL A 175 4.15 7.06 5.08
N VAL A 176 5.11 8.00 5.18
CA VAL A 176 5.73 8.37 6.46
C VAL A 176 4.68 8.90 7.44
N ASN A 177 3.81 9.81 6.99
CA ASN A 177 2.75 10.38 7.81
C ASN A 177 1.76 9.32 8.31
N CYS A 178 1.45 8.30 7.49
CA CYS A 178 0.65 7.15 7.95
C CYS A 178 1.37 6.37 9.07
N LEU A 179 2.67 6.14 8.95
CA LEU A 179 3.44 5.38 9.94
C LEU A 179 3.62 6.14 11.25
N GLU A 180 3.88 7.45 11.16
CA GLU A 180 3.92 8.37 12.31
C GLU A 180 2.56 8.40 13.00
N LYS A 181 1.48 8.60 12.23
CA LYS A 181 0.13 8.65 12.81
C LYS A 181 -0.27 7.34 13.49
N ALA A 182 0.11 6.20 12.92
CA ALA A 182 -0.14 4.90 13.53
C ALA A 182 0.64 4.74 14.85
N THR A 183 1.86 5.26 14.90
CA THR A 183 2.68 5.27 16.12
C THR A 183 2.07 6.16 17.20
N GLU A 184 1.57 7.35 16.84
CA GLU A 184 0.87 8.25 17.77
C GLU A 184 -0.36 7.59 18.39
N LEU A 185 -1.11 6.80 17.61
CA LEU A 185 -2.28 6.05 18.07
C LEU A 185 -1.90 4.77 18.85
N GLY A 186 -0.61 4.43 18.95
CA GLY A 186 -0.14 3.24 19.65
C GLY A 186 -0.44 1.91 18.93
N ALA A 187 -0.79 1.96 17.65
CA ALA A 187 -1.08 0.78 16.85
C ALA A 187 0.14 -0.14 16.73
N LYS A 188 -0.11 -1.44 16.64
CA LYS A 188 0.91 -2.49 16.48
C LYS A 188 1.09 -2.92 15.04
N SER A 189 0.05 -2.78 14.22
CA SER A 189 0.06 -3.26 12.84
C SER A 189 -0.70 -2.34 11.89
N ILE A 190 -0.16 -2.20 10.68
CA ILE A 190 -0.74 -1.36 9.62
C ILE A 190 -0.60 -2.06 8.26
N ALA A 191 -1.62 -1.99 7.40
CA ALA A 191 -1.58 -2.54 6.05
C ALA A 191 -1.85 -1.46 4.99
N PHE A 192 -0.97 -1.37 4.00
CA PHE A 192 -1.12 -0.50 2.84
C PHE A 192 -1.68 -1.30 1.66
N SER A 193 -2.68 -0.75 0.95
CA SER A 193 -2.90 -1.18 -0.44
C SER A 193 -1.72 -0.74 -1.29
N VAL A 194 -1.37 -1.53 -2.31
CA VAL A 194 -0.59 -0.99 -3.43
C VAL A 194 -1.35 0.20 -4.02
N MET A 195 -0.71 1.38 -4.03
CA MET A 195 -1.35 2.66 -4.38
C MET A 195 -1.50 2.88 -5.92
N ASP A 196 -1.45 1.82 -6.71
CA ASP A 196 -1.25 1.87 -8.17
C ASP A 196 -2.46 2.37 -8.97
N GLN A 197 -3.65 2.40 -8.37
CA GLN A 197 -4.89 2.77 -9.08
C GLN A 197 -5.19 4.27 -9.08
N GLN A 198 -4.56 5.07 -8.22
CA GLN A 198 -4.91 6.49 -8.06
C GLN A 198 -3.89 7.45 -8.65
N ILE A 199 -2.62 7.04 -8.72
CA ILE A 199 -1.54 7.81 -9.33
C ILE A 199 -1.19 7.17 -10.68
N ILE A 200 -1.81 7.66 -11.76
CA ILE A 200 -1.63 7.09 -13.11
C ILE A 200 -0.26 7.43 -13.70
N GLN A 201 0.41 8.47 -13.20
CA GLN A 201 1.61 9.02 -13.84
C GLN A 201 2.94 8.41 -13.35
N ILE A 202 2.95 7.76 -12.18
CA ILE A 202 4.16 7.11 -11.65
C ILE A 202 4.20 5.64 -12.08
N ALA A 203 5.34 5.20 -12.61
CA ALA A 203 5.57 3.79 -12.90
C ALA A 203 5.44 2.93 -11.63
N ARG A 204 4.80 1.76 -11.73
CA ARG A 204 4.58 0.84 -10.58
C ARG A 204 5.87 0.51 -9.81
N SER A 205 6.99 0.39 -10.51
CA SER A 205 8.32 0.16 -9.94
C SER A 205 8.83 1.34 -9.11
N LYS A 206 8.69 2.58 -9.61
CA LYS A 206 8.97 3.79 -8.81
C LYS A 206 8.08 3.88 -7.58
N LEU A 207 6.80 3.57 -7.74
CA LEU A 207 5.85 3.56 -6.61
C LEU A 207 6.24 2.53 -5.54
N ALA A 208 6.57 1.30 -5.95
CA ALA A 208 7.02 0.26 -5.03
C ALA A 208 8.30 0.65 -4.29
N SER A 209 9.29 1.19 -5.03
CA SER A 209 10.56 1.61 -4.44
C SER A 209 10.42 2.78 -3.47
N VAL A 210 9.62 3.81 -3.81
CA VAL A 210 9.40 4.94 -2.88
C VAL A 210 8.65 4.51 -1.63
N MET A 211 7.62 3.66 -1.73
CA MET A 211 6.88 3.16 -0.57
C MET A 211 7.78 2.34 0.36
N LEU A 212 8.58 1.40 -0.20
CA LEU A 212 9.50 0.59 0.58
C LEU A 212 10.65 1.41 1.18
N PHE A 213 11.13 2.42 0.46
CA PHE A 213 12.15 3.34 0.95
C PHE A 213 11.63 4.22 2.09
N ALA A 214 10.38 4.69 2.00
CA ALA A 214 9.69 5.42 3.08
C ALA A 214 9.57 4.56 4.34
N ILE A 215 9.14 3.29 4.20
CA ILE A 215 9.07 2.33 5.31
C ILE A 215 10.46 2.11 5.93
N LYS A 216 11.49 1.84 5.12
CA LYS A 216 12.87 1.64 5.61
C LYS A 216 13.38 2.86 6.37
N SER A 217 13.20 4.04 5.78
CA SER A 217 13.65 5.31 6.38
C SER A 217 12.94 5.58 7.70
N PHE A 218 11.61 5.42 7.74
CA PHE A 218 10.83 5.53 8.97
C PHE A 218 11.32 4.58 10.06
N LEU A 219 11.50 3.29 9.76
CA LEU A 219 11.94 2.28 10.73
C LEU A 219 13.38 2.49 11.21
N ARG A 220 14.24 3.10 10.38
CA ARG A 220 15.59 3.52 10.79
C ARG A 220 15.51 4.69 11.76
N ASP A 221 14.75 5.72 11.41
CA ASP A 221 14.71 6.99 12.14
C ASP A 221 13.91 6.89 13.45
N HIS A 222 12.99 5.91 13.54
CA HIS A 222 12.14 5.62 14.69
C HIS A 222 12.46 4.29 15.39
N CYS A 223 13.67 3.74 15.17
CA CYS A 223 14.10 2.49 15.80
C CYS A 223 13.96 2.56 17.33
N GLY A 224 13.22 1.61 17.90
CA GLY A 224 12.93 1.54 19.35
C GLY A 224 11.91 2.56 19.87
N LYS A 225 11.37 3.44 19.02
CA LYS A 225 10.36 4.46 19.40
C LYS A 225 8.97 4.16 18.85
N THR A 226 8.88 3.50 17.69
CA THR A 226 7.59 3.13 17.11
C THR A 226 6.93 1.99 17.88
N SER A 227 5.60 2.03 17.98
CA SER A 227 4.78 0.94 18.51
C SER A 227 4.54 -0.17 17.49
N LEU A 228 4.80 0.10 16.20
CA LEU A 228 4.58 -0.81 15.10
C LEU A 228 5.54 -2.01 15.19
N VAL A 229 4.97 -3.20 15.16
CA VAL A 229 5.69 -4.47 15.06
C VAL A 229 5.45 -5.15 13.71
N GLU A 230 4.44 -4.70 12.95
CA GLU A 230 4.12 -5.24 11.64
C GLU A 230 3.64 -4.17 10.65
N ILE A 231 4.21 -4.16 9.45
CA ILE A 231 3.77 -3.33 8.32
C ILE A 231 3.49 -4.26 7.14
N ARG A 232 2.26 -4.27 6.63
CA ARG A 232 1.86 -5.06 5.46
C ARG A 232 1.73 -4.20 4.21
N ILE A 233 2.08 -4.77 3.07
CA ILE A 233 1.75 -4.27 1.75
C ILE A 233 0.90 -5.35 1.06
N SER A 234 -0.34 -5.01 0.74
CA SER A 234 -1.33 -5.95 0.23
C SER A 234 -1.74 -5.61 -1.20
N SER A 235 -1.87 -6.63 -2.03
CA SER A 235 -2.42 -6.50 -3.39
C SER A 235 -3.22 -7.73 -3.81
N CYS A 236 -4.14 -7.56 -4.76
CA CYS A 236 -4.82 -8.67 -5.42
C CYS A 236 -4.28 -8.94 -6.84
N GLU A 237 -3.26 -8.18 -7.28
CA GLU A 237 -2.73 -8.22 -8.64
C GLU A 237 -1.34 -8.88 -8.68
N ALA A 238 -1.26 -10.06 -9.31
CA ALA A 238 -0.01 -10.81 -9.46
C ALA A 238 1.20 -10.00 -10.01
N PRO A 239 1.04 -9.10 -11.01
CA PRO A 239 2.16 -8.29 -11.51
C PRO A 239 2.74 -7.35 -10.45
N SER A 240 1.90 -6.76 -9.61
CA SER A 240 2.33 -5.87 -8.53
C SER A 240 3.16 -6.64 -7.49
N PHE A 241 2.85 -7.90 -7.21
CA PHE A 241 3.66 -8.73 -6.32
C PHE A 241 5.09 -8.91 -6.77
N LYS A 242 5.30 -9.23 -8.06
CA LYS A 242 6.66 -9.50 -8.58
C LYS A 242 7.56 -8.28 -8.36
N ILE A 243 7.05 -7.10 -8.70
CA ILE A 243 7.73 -5.82 -8.53
C ILE A 243 8.03 -5.55 -7.04
N TYR A 244 7.01 -5.58 -6.17
CA TYR A 244 7.22 -5.31 -4.75
C TYR A 244 8.15 -6.31 -4.09
N ARG A 245 8.05 -7.60 -4.44
CA ARG A 245 8.92 -8.66 -3.93
C ARG A 245 10.38 -8.38 -4.25
N THR A 246 10.66 -7.97 -5.49
CA THR A 246 12.02 -7.69 -5.94
C THR A 246 12.60 -6.46 -5.26
N TYR A 247 11.85 -5.37 -5.18
CA TYR A 247 12.28 -4.17 -4.45
C TYR A 247 12.40 -4.42 -2.94
N MET A 248 11.57 -5.27 -2.35
CA MET A 248 11.65 -5.60 -0.92
C MET A 248 13.00 -6.26 -0.59
N ASN A 249 13.46 -7.19 -1.44
CA ASN A 249 14.77 -7.81 -1.27
C ASN A 249 15.93 -6.83 -1.42
N GLN A 250 15.82 -5.87 -2.33
CA GLN A 250 16.88 -4.91 -2.61
C GLN A 250 16.94 -3.79 -1.58
N ILE A 251 15.78 -3.26 -1.18
CA ILE A 251 15.70 -2.07 -0.33
C ILE A 251 15.80 -2.48 1.13
N LEU A 252 14.97 -3.41 1.59
CA LEU A 252 14.83 -3.68 3.03
C LEU A 252 15.99 -4.53 3.59
N ASN A 253 16.61 -5.38 2.77
CA ASN A 253 17.73 -6.23 3.23
C ASN A 253 19.10 -5.55 3.06
N ASP A 254 19.19 -4.46 2.32
CA ASP A 254 20.45 -3.73 2.14
C ASP A 254 20.86 -3.02 3.44
N GLN A 255 22.01 -3.40 3.98
CA GLN A 255 22.62 -2.77 5.16
C GLN A 255 23.31 -1.44 4.80
N GLY A 256 23.50 -1.17 3.50
CA GLY A 256 24.10 0.04 2.99
C GLY A 256 23.14 1.22 2.87
N GLU A 257 23.73 2.37 2.54
CA GLU A 257 23.02 3.59 2.18
C GLU A 257 22.50 3.46 0.73
N THR A 258 21.36 2.77 0.60
CA THR A 258 20.56 2.78 -0.62
C THR A 258 19.90 4.15 -0.74
N THR A 259 20.12 4.84 -1.86
CA THR A 259 19.42 6.09 -2.16
C THR A 259 18.38 5.84 -3.25
N ILE A 260 17.32 6.66 -3.30
CA ILE A 260 16.25 6.53 -4.30
C ILE A 260 16.82 6.62 -5.74
N GLU A 261 17.86 7.43 -5.96
CA GLU A 261 18.51 7.57 -7.27
C GLU A 261 19.08 6.25 -7.78
N LYS A 262 19.72 5.49 -6.89
CA LYS A 262 20.32 4.20 -7.26
C LYS A 262 19.23 3.20 -7.66
N LEU A 263 18.09 3.23 -6.96
CA LEU A 263 16.93 2.38 -7.28
C LEU A 263 16.35 2.72 -8.65
N PHE A 264 16.16 4.02 -8.94
CA PHE A 264 15.63 4.46 -10.23
C PHE A 264 16.60 4.22 -11.40
N GLN A 265 17.91 4.26 -11.17
CA GLN A 265 18.89 3.91 -12.21
C GLN A 265 18.87 2.41 -12.57
N GLN A 266 18.48 1.56 -11.62
CA GLN A 266 18.39 0.11 -11.80
C GLN A 266 17.00 -0.34 -12.29
N GLU A 267 16.00 0.56 -12.26
CA GLU A 267 14.62 0.27 -12.60
C GLU A 267 14.46 -0.37 -13.98
N GLU A 268 15.06 0.20 -15.02
CA GLU A 268 14.99 -0.34 -16.39
C GLU A 268 15.60 -1.74 -16.47
N GLN A 269 16.69 -1.99 -15.74
CA GLN A 269 17.36 -3.29 -15.75
C GLN A 269 16.49 -4.35 -15.06
N ILE A 270 15.89 -4.01 -13.91
CA ILE A 270 14.99 -4.90 -13.17
C ILE A 270 13.75 -5.22 -14.00
N TYR A 271 13.11 -4.20 -14.58
CA TYR A 271 11.93 -4.40 -15.42
C TYR A 271 12.26 -5.26 -16.64
N GLN A 272 13.38 -5.01 -17.32
CA GLN A 272 13.78 -5.84 -18.46
C GLN A 272 14.14 -7.27 -18.05
N GLN A 273 14.80 -7.48 -16.91
CA GLN A 273 15.13 -8.83 -16.43
C GLN A 273 13.88 -9.62 -16.10
N GLU A 274 12.92 -9.04 -15.38
CA GLU A 274 11.74 -9.77 -14.92
C GLU A 274 10.70 -10.03 -16.00
N PHE A 275 10.52 -9.10 -16.94
CA PHE A 275 9.47 -9.21 -17.96
C PHE A 275 9.97 -9.78 -19.29
N LYS A 276 11.30 -9.93 -19.51
CA LYS A 276 11.84 -10.71 -20.63
C LYS A 276 11.86 -12.22 -20.34
N ILE A 277 11.94 -12.64 -19.07
CA ILE A 277 11.98 -14.06 -18.67
C ILE A 277 10.64 -14.78 -18.89
N ASP A 278 9.52 -14.05 -18.96
CA ASP A 278 8.17 -14.64 -19.10
C ASP A 278 7.79 -15.03 -20.54
N SER A 279 8.73 -15.06 -21.49
CA SER A 279 8.52 -15.74 -22.78
C SER A 279 8.69 -17.26 -22.72
N GLN A 280 9.10 -17.83 -21.56
CA GLN A 280 9.38 -19.27 -21.44
C GLN A 280 8.87 -19.98 -20.16
N THR A 281 8.17 -19.31 -19.24
CA THR A 281 7.61 -20.01 -18.05
C THR A 281 6.09 -19.87 -17.94
N ASP A 282 5.40 -20.94 -18.33
CA ASP A 282 3.95 -21.14 -18.17
C ASP A 282 3.57 -21.26 -16.68
N ILE A 283 3.43 -20.13 -15.98
CA ILE A 283 2.56 -20.09 -14.81
C ILE A 283 1.12 -20.13 -15.34
N LYS A 284 0.45 -21.27 -15.17
CA LYS A 284 -0.92 -21.48 -15.65
C LYS A 284 -1.83 -20.39 -15.09
N LYS A 285 -2.29 -19.48 -15.96
CA LYS A 285 -3.24 -18.39 -15.67
C LYS A 285 -4.51 -18.84 -14.91
N ASP A 286 -4.80 -20.14 -14.94
CA ASP A 286 -5.98 -20.74 -14.30
C ASP A 286 -5.91 -20.77 -12.76
N ASP A 287 -4.71 -20.81 -12.17
CA ASP A 287 -4.58 -20.89 -10.70
C ASP A 287 -4.84 -19.52 -10.02
N ILE A 288 -4.44 -18.43 -10.68
CA ILE A 288 -4.70 -17.06 -10.21
C ILE A 288 -6.20 -16.70 -10.38
N ARG A 289 -6.82 -17.12 -11.49
CA ARG A 289 -8.26 -16.86 -11.72
C ARG A 289 -9.16 -17.60 -10.74
N LYS A 290 -8.81 -18.82 -10.33
CA LYS A 290 -9.58 -19.57 -9.33
C LYS A 290 -9.57 -18.88 -7.96
N PHE A 291 -8.47 -18.24 -7.59
CA PHE A 291 -8.37 -17.49 -6.32
C PHE A 291 -9.19 -16.20 -6.31
N CYS A 292 -9.18 -15.42 -7.40
CA CYS A 292 -9.90 -14.16 -7.46
C CYS A 292 -11.42 -14.31 -7.68
N ASN A 293 -11.86 -15.39 -8.36
CA ASN A 293 -13.26 -15.60 -8.72
C ASN A 293 -14.05 -16.51 -7.77
N GLY A 294 -13.43 -17.07 -6.72
CA GLY A 294 -14.08 -17.98 -5.75
C GLY A 294 -15.16 -17.37 -4.85
N CYS A 295 -15.72 -16.21 -5.19
CA CYS A 295 -16.78 -15.52 -4.43
C CYS A 295 -18.02 -15.18 -5.28
N LYS A 296 -18.28 -15.93 -6.36
CA LYS A 296 -19.52 -15.80 -7.16
C LYS A 296 -20.29 -17.12 -7.20
N ASP A 297 -20.65 -17.68 -6.05
CA ASP A 297 -21.71 -18.70 -5.96
C ASP A 297 -22.56 -18.46 -4.70
N GLY A 298 -23.34 -17.38 -4.74
CA GLY A 298 -24.50 -17.17 -3.88
C GLY A 298 -25.75 -17.35 -4.73
N GLY A 299 -26.05 -18.59 -5.10
CA GLY A 299 -27.27 -18.95 -5.81
C GLY A 299 -28.50 -18.56 -5.00
N SER A 300 -29.23 -17.57 -5.48
CA SER A 300 -30.57 -17.23 -5.02
C SER A 300 -31.53 -18.37 -5.36
N GLN A 301 -31.75 -19.30 -4.43
CA GLN A 301 -32.91 -20.19 -4.47
C GLN A 301 -34.16 -19.36 -4.15
N GLN A 302 -34.89 -18.94 -5.18
CA GLN A 302 -36.29 -18.53 -5.05
C GLN A 302 -37.10 -19.75 -4.59
N LYS A 303 -37.47 -19.79 -3.31
CA LYS A 303 -38.56 -20.66 -2.84
C LYS A 303 -39.88 -20.05 -3.31
N GLN A 304 -40.51 -20.69 -4.29
CA GLN A 304 -41.92 -20.50 -4.60
C GLN A 304 -42.76 -20.90 -3.38
N PHE A 305 -43.39 -19.92 -2.73
CA PHE A 305 -44.56 -20.20 -1.89
C PHE A 305 -45.77 -20.35 -2.81
N LYS A 306 -46.31 -21.57 -2.90
CA LYS A 306 -47.66 -21.81 -3.40
C LYS A 306 -48.64 -21.33 -2.32
N SER A 307 -49.45 -20.33 -2.62
CA SER A 307 -50.65 -20.05 -1.82
C SER A 307 -51.73 -21.05 -2.22
N SER A 308 -52.29 -21.72 -1.22
CA SER A 308 -53.62 -22.32 -1.29
C SER A 308 -54.49 -21.49 -0.34
N PHE A 309 -55.72 -21.22 -0.79
CA PHE A 309 -56.74 -20.32 -0.24
C PHE A 309 -56.65 -18.87 -0.71
#